data_AF-A0A5P6VQW8-F1
#
_entry.id   AF-A0A5P6VQW8-F1
#
_cell.length_a   1.000
_cell.length_b   1.000
_cell.length_c   1.000
_cell.angle_alpha   90.00
_cell.angle_beta   90.00
_cell.angle_gamma   90.00
#
_symmetry.space_group_name_H-M   'P 1'
#
loop_
_entity.id
_entity.type
_entity.pdbx_description
1 polymer ?
#
loop_
_entity_poly.entity_id
_entity_poly.type
_entity_poly.pdbx_seq_one_letter_code
_entity_poly.pdbx_strand_id
1 'polypeptide(L)'
;MSRNIKAMAQLKKNTELYNLFIIIGILVLDVILYGIFRVTGVSDGESASEYISMMYGMTVGIFCSVVVFIKLFMMVDEVTRGLCFGMTRRTLFTYSRIVDLLEILIVAVVSILVLRSMSAALILKIAFAFYGLLMLIEGLAGNNILRYGKAAYWVFYIAFMCLFLGAPRLIGVIPGAVDFVATVVEMFINPFYNQGIVWASILGFIAIGVIINWYTFRKLAVNTNL
;
A
#
# COMPACT_ATOMS: atom_id res chain seq x y z
N MET A 1 21.12 -16.65 9.02
CA MET A 1 20.69 -15.45 8.26
C MET A 1 20.38 -15.77 6.79
N SER A 2 21.33 -16.32 6.01
CA SER A 2 21.11 -16.69 4.58
C SER A 2 19.90 -17.62 4.34
N ARG A 3 19.69 -18.63 5.19
CA ARG A 3 18.51 -19.52 5.10
C ARG A 3 17.17 -18.78 5.21
N ASN A 4 17.09 -17.80 6.12
CA ASN A 4 15.87 -17.03 6.38
C ASN A 4 15.57 -16.06 5.23
N ILE A 5 16.60 -15.49 4.61
CA ILE A 5 16.47 -14.61 3.43
C ILE A 5 15.96 -15.43 2.23
N LYS A 6 16.51 -16.63 2.00
CA LYS A 6 16.04 -17.54 0.94
C LYS A 6 14.59 -17.99 1.16
N ALA A 7 14.23 -18.33 2.40
CA ALA A 7 12.85 -18.67 2.74
C ALA A 7 11.90 -17.48 2.52
N MET A 8 12.29 -16.26 2.92
CA MET A 8 11.49 -15.06 2.68
C MET A 8 11.28 -14.78 1.19
N ALA A 9 12.32 -14.94 0.37
CA ALA A 9 12.21 -14.79 -1.08
C ALA A 9 11.24 -15.80 -1.69
N GLN A 10 11.23 -17.05 -1.20
CA GLN A 10 10.26 -18.07 -1.63
C GLN A 10 8.83 -17.76 -1.19
N LEU A 11 8.65 -17.18 0.00
CA LEU A 11 7.34 -16.76 0.50
C LEU A 11 6.74 -15.64 -0.34
N LYS A 12 7.54 -14.61 -0.63
CA LYS A 12 7.11 -13.43 -1.39
C LYS A 12 7.03 -13.65 -2.90
N LYS A 13 7.63 -14.74 -3.43
CA LYS A 13 7.66 -15.03 -4.88
C LYS A 13 6.30 -14.90 -5.56
N ASN A 14 5.25 -15.43 -4.94
CA ASN A 14 3.90 -15.35 -5.52
C ASN A 14 3.41 -13.90 -5.52
N THR A 15 3.50 -13.21 -4.39
CA THR A 15 3.14 -11.79 -4.26
C THR A 15 3.88 -10.90 -5.26
N GLU A 16 5.18 -11.13 -5.48
CA GLU A 16 5.97 -10.42 -6.48
C GLU A 16 5.54 -10.72 -7.92
N LEU A 17 5.17 -11.98 -8.22
CA LEU A 17 4.60 -12.34 -9.52
C LEU A 17 3.28 -11.61 -9.77
N TYR A 18 2.40 -11.52 -8.76
CA TYR A 18 1.16 -10.74 -8.88
C TYR A 18 1.44 -9.25 -9.05
N ASN A 19 2.38 -8.69 -8.29
CA ASN A 19 2.83 -7.31 -8.46
C ASN A 19 3.31 -7.04 -9.90
N LEU A 20 4.10 -7.94 -10.47
CA LEU A 20 4.55 -7.86 -11.87
C LEU A 20 3.38 -7.88 -12.86
N PHE A 21 2.39 -8.77 -12.67
CA PHE A 21 1.19 -8.80 -13.52
C PHE A 21 0.40 -7.49 -13.42
N ILE A 22 0.28 -6.90 -12.23
CA ILE A 22 -0.36 -5.60 -12.04
C ILE A 22 0.40 -4.51 -12.78
N ILE A 23 1.73 -4.45 -12.63
CA ILE A 23 2.56 -3.45 -13.33
C ILE A 23 2.33 -3.55 -14.84
N ILE A 24 2.37 -4.76 -15.40
CA ILE A 24 2.10 -4.97 -16.83
C ILE A 24 0.69 -4.50 -17.21
N GLY A 25 -0.32 -4.86 -16.42
CA GLY A 25 -1.71 -4.45 -16.67
C GLY A 25 -1.89 -2.93 -16.64
N ILE A 26 -1.24 -2.26 -15.69
CA ILE A 26 -1.26 -0.81 -15.55
C ILE A 26 -0.53 -0.14 -16.73
N LEU A 27 0.63 -0.64 -17.15
CA LEU A 27 1.34 -0.13 -18.33
C LEU A 27 0.50 -0.25 -19.60
N VAL A 28 -0.23 -1.36 -19.78
CA VAL A 28 -1.16 -1.53 -20.90
C VAL A 28 -2.29 -0.50 -20.83
N LEU A 29 -2.85 -0.29 -19.63
CA LEU A 29 -3.92 0.68 -19.40
C LEU A 29 -3.45 2.11 -19.67
N ASP A 30 -2.24 2.48 -19.26
CA ASP A 30 -1.61 3.77 -19.56
C ASP A 30 -1.45 3.98 -21.07
N VAL A 31 -1.00 2.96 -21.81
CA VAL A 31 -0.88 3.03 -23.28
C VAL A 31 -2.24 3.23 -23.95
N ILE A 32 -3.27 2.51 -23.49
CA ILE A 32 -4.64 2.65 -24.02
C ILE A 32 -5.18 4.06 -23.75
N LEU A 33 -5.05 4.54 -22.51
CA LEU A 33 -5.50 5.88 -22.14
C LEU A 33 -4.75 6.95 -22.95
N TYR A 34 -3.42 6.86 -23.05
CA TYR A 34 -2.62 7.75 -23.89
C TYR A 34 -3.11 7.76 -25.34
N GLY A 35 -3.44 6.60 -25.91
CA GLY A 35 -4.01 6.49 -27.25
C GLY A 35 -5.36 7.21 -27.40
N ILE A 36 -6.29 7.00 -26.46
CA ILE A 36 -7.61 7.64 -26.45
C ILE A 36 -7.47 9.16 -26.37
N PHE A 37 -6.68 9.65 -25.41
CA PHE A 37 -6.56 11.08 -25.15
C PHE A 37 -5.80 11.87 -26.23
N ARG A 38 -4.86 11.21 -26.92
CA ARG A 38 -4.20 11.76 -28.11
C ARG A 38 -5.20 11.97 -29.25
N VAL A 39 -6.15 11.05 -29.42
CA VAL A 39 -7.20 11.16 -30.45
C VAL A 39 -8.22 12.24 -30.10
N THR A 40 -8.46 12.53 -28.81
CA THR A 40 -9.37 13.60 -28.36
C THR A 40 -8.73 14.99 -28.31
N GLY A 41 -7.47 15.16 -28.74
CA GLY A 41 -6.81 16.47 -28.88
C GLY A 41 -6.34 17.14 -27.58
N VAL A 42 -6.17 16.38 -26.49
CA VAL A 42 -5.75 16.92 -25.18
C VAL A 42 -4.23 17.20 -25.12
N SER A 43 -3.44 16.74 -26.10
CA SER A 43 -1.98 16.69 -26.05
C SER A 43 -1.20 17.95 -26.43
N ASP A 44 -1.84 19.02 -26.93
CA ASP A 44 -1.12 20.02 -27.76
C ASP A 44 -0.72 21.34 -27.05
N GLY A 45 -0.50 21.37 -25.72
CA GLY A 45 -0.08 22.57 -25.00
C GLY A 45 0.65 22.35 -23.66
N GLU A 46 0.89 23.41 -22.87
CA GLU A 46 1.40 23.36 -21.47
C GLU A 46 0.61 22.36 -20.59
N SER A 47 -0.65 22.11 -20.97
CA SER A 47 -1.56 21.07 -20.49
C SER A 47 -1.01 19.64 -20.59
N ALA A 48 -0.06 19.35 -21.49
CA ALA A 48 0.52 18.02 -21.63
C ALA A 48 1.34 17.61 -20.40
N SER A 49 2.02 18.57 -19.75
CA SER A 49 2.82 18.32 -18.55
C SER A 49 1.95 18.03 -17.33
N GLU A 50 0.88 18.81 -17.14
CA GLU A 50 -0.14 18.59 -16.10
C GLU A 50 -0.90 17.28 -16.34
N TYR A 51 -1.21 16.98 -17.60
CA TYR A 51 -1.86 15.74 -18.01
C TYR A 51 -1.00 14.50 -17.70
N ILE A 52 0.30 14.53 -18.04
CA ILE A 52 1.23 13.44 -17.70
C ILE A 52 1.33 13.26 -16.18
N SER A 53 1.38 14.36 -15.42
CA SER A 53 1.39 14.32 -13.96
C SER A 53 0.11 13.70 -13.38
N MET A 54 -1.06 14.06 -13.92
CA MET A 54 -2.35 13.53 -13.48
C MET A 54 -2.49 12.04 -13.81
N MET A 55 -2.12 11.64 -15.03
CA MET A 55 -2.07 10.25 -15.46
C MET A 55 -1.19 9.44 -14.52
N TYR A 56 0.06 9.85 -14.33
CA TYR A 56 1.01 9.12 -13.47
C TYR A 56 0.56 9.07 -12.01
N GLY A 57 -0.08 10.14 -11.50
CA GLY A 57 -0.69 10.14 -10.17
C GLY A 57 -1.81 9.10 -10.03
N MET A 58 -2.68 8.97 -11.04
CA MET A 58 -3.71 7.94 -11.09
C MET A 58 -3.10 6.53 -11.19
N THR A 59 -2.13 6.35 -12.07
CA THR A 59 -1.39 5.09 -12.28
C THR A 59 -0.75 4.59 -10.98
N VAL A 60 -0.04 5.47 -10.26
CA VAL A 60 0.57 5.15 -8.97
C VAL A 60 -0.49 4.88 -7.90
N GLY A 61 -1.55 5.68 -7.85
CA GLY A 61 -2.65 5.48 -6.90
C GLY A 61 -3.35 4.13 -7.08
N ILE A 62 -3.63 3.76 -8.33
CA ILE A 62 -4.20 2.46 -8.70
C ILE A 62 -3.21 1.34 -8.34
N PHE A 63 -1.94 1.49 -8.72
CA PHE A 63 -0.91 0.51 -8.39
C PHE A 63 -0.83 0.24 -6.88
N CYS A 64 -0.67 1.29 -6.07
CA CYS A 64 -0.61 1.15 -4.61
C CYS A 64 -1.89 0.53 -4.05
N SER A 65 -3.07 0.91 -4.53
CA SER A 65 -4.34 0.35 -4.05
C SER A 65 -4.47 -1.15 -4.34
N VAL A 66 -4.08 -1.57 -5.55
CA VAL A 66 -4.14 -2.98 -5.94
C VAL A 66 -3.06 -3.80 -5.22
N VAL A 67 -1.86 -3.25 -4.99
CA VAL A 67 -0.83 -3.89 -4.17
C VAL A 67 -1.31 -4.11 -2.73
N VAL A 68 -1.95 -3.10 -2.13
CA VAL A 68 -2.53 -3.23 -0.79
C VAL A 68 -3.57 -4.35 -0.76
N PHE A 69 -4.43 -4.38 -1.77
CA PHE A 69 -5.42 -5.43 -1.91
C PHE A 69 -4.76 -6.81 -1.97
N ILE A 70 -3.85 -7.07 -2.92
CA ILE A 70 -3.21 -8.39 -3.08
C ILE A 70 -2.42 -8.80 -1.83
N LYS A 71 -1.69 -7.88 -1.18
CA LYS A 71 -0.96 -8.19 0.05
C LYS A 71 -1.89 -8.66 1.16
N LEU A 72 -3.09 -8.11 1.25
CA LEU A 72 -4.11 -8.56 2.20
C LEU A 72 -4.52 -10.02 1.93
N PHE A 73 -4.68 -10.42 0.66
CA PHE A 73 -4.97 -11.79 0.26
C PHE A 73 -3.82 -12.74 0.57
N MET A 74 -2.59 -12.33 0.24
CA MET A 74 -1.40 -13.16 0.38
C MET A 74 -0.92 -13.28 1.81
N MET A 75 -1.32 -12.39 2.71
CA MET A 75 -0.90 -12.39 4.11
C MET A 75 -1.16 -13.73 4.79
N VAL A 76 -2.31 -14.37 4.55
CA VAL A 76 -2.66 -15.66 5.16
C VAL A 76 -1.69 -16.76 4.71
N ASP A 77 -1.41 -16.81 3.42
CA ASP A 77 -0.56 -17.83 2.82
C ASP A 77 0.91 -17.60 3.20
N GLU A 78 1.38 -16.35 3.18
CA GLU A 78 2.73 -15.97 3.58
C GLU A 78 2.99 -16.28 5.06
N VAL A 79 2.04 -15.96 5.94
CA VAL A 79 2.17 -16.22 7.37
C VAL A 79 2.15 -17.70 7.69
N THR A 80 1.25 -18.47 7.06
CA THR A 80 1.14 -19.92 7.27
C THR A 80 2.38 -20.64 6.76
N ARG A 81 2.84 -20.34 5.54
CA ARG A 81 4.05 -20.92 4.96
C ARG A 81 5.31 -20.51 5.72
N GLY A 82 5.38 -19.28 6.22
CA GLY A 82 6.52 -18.80 7.01
C GLY A 82 6.75 -19.59 8.29
N LEU A 83 5.66 -20.03 8.95
CA LEU A 83 5.73 -20.94 10.08
C LEU A 83 6.20 -22.34 9.68
N CYS A 84 5.76 -22.86 8.53
CA CYS A 84 6.21 -24.17 8.02
C CYS A 84 7.72 -24.21 7.68
N PHE A 85 8.33 -23.08 7.29
CA PHE A 85 9.78 -22.97 7.10
C PHE A 85 10.59 -22.89 8.41
N GLY A 86 9.93 -23.00 9.57
CA GLY A 86 10.57 -22.93 10.88
C GLY A 86 11.07 -21.53 11.24
N MET A 87 10.55 -20.48 10.61
CA MET A 87 10.87 -19.10 10.97
C MET A 87 10.18 -18.73 12.28
N THR A 88 10.89 -18.06 13.19
CA THR A 88 10.25 -17.52 14.38
C THR A 88 9.37 -16.34 13.98
N ARG A 89 8.26 -16.15 14.70
CA ARG A 89 7.28 -15.08 14.41
C ARG A 89 7.92 -13.69 14.38
N ARG A 90 8.88 -13.42 15.27
CA ARG A 90 9.66 -12.17 15.29
C ARG A 90 10.49 -12.00 14.02
N THR A 91 11.15 -13.06 13.55
CA THR A 91 11.93 -13.00 12.31
C THR A 91 11.05 -12.82 11.09
N LEU A 92 9.94 -13.56 10.99
CA LEU A 92 8.99 -13.42 9.88
C LEU A 92 8.42 -11.99 9.82
N PHE A 93 8.08 -11.43 10.98
CA PHE A 93 7.65 -10.04 11.11
C PHE A 93 8.73 -9.07 10.59
N THR A 94 9.95 -9.08 11.16
CA THR A 94 11.01 -8.15 10.78
C THR A 94 11.34 -8.24 9.29
N TYR A 95 11.48 -9.45 8.73
CA TYR A 95 11.82 -9.62 7.32
C TYR A 95 10.67 -9.21 6.39
N SER A 96 9.40 -9.48 6.74
CA SER A 96 8.26 -8.99 5.96
C SER A 96 8.25 -7.47 5.88
N ARG A 97 8.46 -6.78 7.01
CA ARG A 97 8.50 -5.31 7.07
C ARG A 97 9.62 -4.71 6.22
N ILE A 98 10.81 -5.31 6.25
CA ILE A 98 11.93 -4.86 5.44
C ILE A 98 11.60 -5.00 3.95
N VAL A 99 10.99 -6.11 3.53
CA VAL A 99 10.59 -6.31 2.13
C VAL A 99 9.52 -5.29 1.72
N ASP A 100 8.48 -5.10 2.53
CA ASP A 100 7.40 -4.16 2.22
C ASP A 100 7.91 -2.71 2.13
N LEU A 101 8.86 -2.34 3.00
CA LEU A 101 9.50 -1.02 2.96
C LEU A 101 10.38 -0.86 1.71
N LEU A 102 11.16 -1.89 1.35
CA LEU A 102 12.02 -1.86 0.16
C LEU A 102 11.20 -1.73 -1.12
N GLU A 103 10.09 -2.46 -1.23
CA GLU A 103 9.19 -2.39 -2.40
C GLU A 103 8.65 -0.97 -2.60
N ILE A 104 8.20 -0.34 -1.52
CA ILE A 104 7.69 1.04 -1.56
C ILE A 104 8.81 2.04 -1.85
N LEU A 105 10.01 1.80 -1.34
CA LEU A 105 11.18 2.65 -1.60
C LEU A 105 11.63 2.54 -3.06
N ILE A 106 11.56 1.36 -3.68
CA ILE A 106 11.83 1.19 -5.11
C ILE A 106 10.81 1.95 -5.95
N VAL A 107 9.51 1.81 -5.66
CA VAL A 107 8.44 2.54 -6.37
C VAL A 107 8.64 4.05 -6.24
N ALA A 108 8.95 4.51 -5.02
CA ALA A 108 9.30 5.88 -4.71
C ALA A 108 10.48 6.41 -5.54
N VAL A 109 11.62 5.71 -5.55
CA VAL A 109 12.84 6.12 -6.26
C VAL A 109 12.62 6.13 -7.77
N VAL A 110 11.98 5.10 -8.33
CA VAL A 110 11.63 5.06 -9.76
C VAL A 110 10.74 6.24 -10.13
N SER A 111 9.75 6.57 -9.28
CA SER A 111 8.85 7.71 -9.52
C SER A 111 9.57 9.06 -9.48
N ILE A 112 10.55 9.24 -8.57
CA ILE A 112 11.38 10.46 -8.50
C ILE A 112 12.24 10.62 -9.76
N LEU A 113 12.81 9.51 -10.27
CA LEU A 113 13.66 9.55 -11.46
C LEU A 113 12.88 9.90 -12.73
N VAL A 114 11.60 9.57 -12.78
CA VAL A 114 10.72 9.80 -13.94
C VAL A 114 10.05 11.19 -13.89
N LEU A 115 9.75 11.74 -12.71
CA LEU A 115 8.97 12.98 -12.57
C LEU A 115 9.80 14.15 -12.01
N ARG A 116 9.80 15.28 -12.72
CA ARG A 116 10.48 16.51 -12.26
C ARG A 116 9.60 17.32 -11.27
N SER A 117 10.16 17.51 -10.07
CA SER A 117 9.83 18.43 -8.97
C SER A 117 8.55 18.21 -8.13
N MET A 118 7.35 18.57 -8.56
CA MET A 118 6.16 18.59 -7.66
C MET A 118 5.42 17.25 -7.55
N SER A 119 5.26 16.53 -8.67
CA SER A 119 4.49 15.29 -8.73
C SER A 119 5.18 14.13 -8.01
N ALA A 120 6.52 14.13 -7.98
CA ALA A 120 7.32 13.13 -7.26
C ALA A 120 7.08 13.18 -5.74
N ALA A 121 6.92 14.37 -5.16
CA ALA A 121 6.66 14.54 -3.74
C ALA A 121 5.27 14.02 -3.35
N LEU A 122 4.25 14.25 -4.18
CA LEU A 122 2.91 13.70 -3.99
C LEU A 122 2.93 12.17 -3.99
N ILE A 123 3.61 11.57 -4.97
CA ILE A 123 3.72 10.11 -5.10
C ILE A 123 4.39 9.49 -3.89
N LEU A 124 5.47 10.09 -3.39
CA LEU A 124 6.11 9.64 -2.16
C LEU A 124 5.13 9.67 -0.98
N LYS A 125 4.40 10.77 -0.79
CA LYS A 125 3.42 10.88 0.31
C LYS A 125 2.35 9.79 0.22
N ILE A 126 1.83 9.54 -0.98
CA ILE A 126 0.83 8.50 -1.24
C ILE A 126 1.42 7.13 -0.91
N ALA A 127 2.62 6.81 -1.42
CA ALA A 127 3.27 5.53 -1.20
C ALA A 127 3.57 5.28 0.30
N PHE A 128 4.04 6.29 1.03
CA PHE A 128 4.26 6.21 2.48
C PHE A 128 2.95 6.09 3.27
N ALA A 129 1.89 6.79 2.87
CA ALA A 129 0.56 6.63 3.48
C ALA A 129 0.04 5.20 3.29
N PHE A 130 0.19 4.63 2.10
CA PHE A 130 -0.17 3.23 1.84
C PHE A 130 0.69 2.23 2.63
N TYR A 131 1.98 2.51 2.83
CA TYR A 131 2.81 1.71 3.75
C TYR A 131 2.24 1.70 5.16
N GLY A 132 1.91 2.88 5.70
CA GLY A 132 1.30 2.99 7.04
C GLY A 132 -0.02 2.23 7.15
N LEU A 133 -0.84 2.26 6.11
CA LEU A 133 -2.11 1.55 6.04
C LEU A 133 -1.90 0.02 6.01
N LEU A 134 -0.92 -0.48 5.26
CA LEU A 134 -0.51 -1.90 5.30
C LEU A 134 -0.08 -2.33 6.70
N MET A 135 0.76 -1.52 7.36
CA MET A 135 1.21 -1.80 8.73
C MET A 135 0.03 -1.93 9.70
N LEU A 136 -0.95 -1.06 9.56
CA LEU A 136 -2.13 -1.04 10.42
C LEU A 136 -3.04 -2.25 10.16
N ILE A 137 -3.34 -2.54 8.89
CA ILE A 137 -4.15 -3.69 8.49
C ILE A 137 -3.52 -5.00 8.94
N GLU A 138 -2.23 -5.20 8.66
CA GLU A 138 -1.54 -6.42 9.05
C GLU A 138 -1.41 -6.54 10.57
N GLY A 139 -1.26 -5.41 11.27
CA GLY A 139 -1.29 -5.38 12.72
C GLY A 139 -2.63 -5.81 13.31
N LEU A 140 -3.75 -5.53 12.65
CA LEU A 140 -5.09 -5.94 13.10
C LEU A 140 -5.47 -7.34 12.62
N ALA A 141 -5.21 -7.66 11.36
CA ALA A 141 -5.60 -8.91 10.71
C ALA A 141 -4.65 -10.07 11.06
N GLY A 142 -3.34 -9.82 11.16
CA GLY A 142 -2.31 -10.86 11.29
C GLY A 142 -2.47 -11.74 12.53
N ASN A 143 -2.77 -11.16 13.70
CA ASN A 143 -3.00 -11.95 14.91
C ASN A 143 -4.32 -12.72 14.88
N ASN A 144 -5.34 -12.17 14.24
CA ASN A 144 -6.63 -12.85 14.11
C ASN A 144 -6.55 -14.00 13.11
N ILE A 145 -5.85 -13.83 11.99
CA ILE A 145 -5.57 -14.88 11.01
C ILE A 145 -4.76 -16.02 11.64
N LEU A 146 -3.78 -15.70 12.49
CA LEU A 146 -2.99 -16.72 13.18
C LEU A 146 -3.78 -17.52 14.23
N ARG A 147 -4.81 -16.92 14.84
CA ARG A 147 -5.65 -17.58 15.85
C ARG A 147 -6.85 -18.33 15.27
N TYR A 148 -7.50 -17.74 14.28
CA TYR A 148 -8.78 -18.21 13.74
C TYR A 148 -8.68 -18.70 12.28
N GLY A 149 -7.47 -18.68 11.70
CA GLY A 149 -7.20 -19.16 10.35
C GLY A 149 -7.99 -18.40 9.27
N LYS A 150 -8.47 -19.15 8.28
CA LYS A 150 -9.16 -18.61 7.09
C LYS A 150 -10.49 -17.92 7.41
N ALA A 151 -11.12 -18.19 8.55
CA ALA A 151 -12.39 -17.55 8.91
C ALA A 151 -12.21 -16.06 9.25
N ALA A 152 -11.17 -15.71 10.04
CA ALA A 152 -10.85 -14.32 10.31
C ALA A 152 -10.49 -13.56 9.03
N TYR A 153 -9.79 -14.21 8.09
CA TYR A 153 -9.48 -13.63 6.80
C TYR A 153 -10.73 -13.15 6.05
N TRP A 154 -11.78 -13.98 5.94
CA TRP A 154 -13.03 -13.60 5.27
C TRP A 154 -13.73 -12.42 5.93
N VAL A 155 -13.68 -12.33 7.26
CA VAL A 155 -14.26 -11.20 8.01
C VAL A 155 -13.50 -9.90 7.69
N PHE A 156 -12.16 -9.93 7.70
CA PHE A 156 -11.35 -8.78 7.32
C PHE A 156 -11.53 -8.39 5.85
N TYR A 157 -11.68 -9.38 4.96
CA TYR A 157 -11.95 -9.16 3.56
C TYR A 157 -13.29 -8.44 3.32
N ILE A 158 -14.37 -8.93 3.94
CA ILE A 158 -15.70 -8.29 3.83
C ILE A 158 -15.65 -6.89 4.43
N ALA A 159 -15.02 -6.71 5.58
CA ALA A 159 -14.87 -5.39 6.20
C ALA A 159 -14.08 -4.42 5.30
N PHE A 160 -13.00 -4.89 4.67
CA PHE A 160 -12.20 -4.09 3.74
C PHE A 160 -13.01 -3.71 2.49
N MET A 161 -13.75 -4.65 1.91
CA MET A 161 -14.63 -4.37 0.76
C MET A 161 -15.76 -3.39 1.12
N CYS A 162 -16.38 -3.55 2.29
CA CYS A 162 -17.37 -2.61 2.80
C CYS A 162 -16.76 -1.21 3.00
N LEU A 163 -15.52 -1.12 3.44
CA LEU A 163 -14.83 0.16 3.61
C LEU A 163 -14.50 0.79 2.25
N PHE A 164 -13.91 0.07 1.30
CA PHE A 164 -13.55 0.64 0.00
C PHE A 164 -14.74 0.94 -0.90
N LEU A 165 -15.79 0.13 -0.88
CA LEU A 165 -16.99 0.35 -1.70
C LEU A 165 -18.03 1.23 -0.98
N GLY A 166 -18.11 1.13 0.34
CA GLY A 166 -19.10 1.82 1.17
C GLY A 166 -18.63 3.19 1.67
N ALA A 167 -17.36 3.35 2.05
CA ALA A 167 -16.88 4.65 2.56
C ALA A 167 -17.07 5.80 1.56
N PRO A 168 -16.78 5.64 0.24
CA PRO A 168 -17.03 6.72 -0.72
C PRO A 168 -18.51 7.14 -0.76
N ARG A 169 -19.44 6.19 -0.59
CA ARG A 169 -20.88 6.48 -0.55
C ARG A 169 -21.31 7.13 0.76
N LEU A 170 -20.65 6.82 1.87
CA LEU A 170 -20.92 7.42 3.17
C LEU A 170 -20.46 8.87 3.26
N ILE A 171 -19.45 9.28 2.49
CA ILE A 171 -18.99 10.68 2.42
C ILE A 171 -20.14 11.62 2.02
N GLY A 172 -21.01 11.21 1.11
CA GLY A 172 -22.16 12.03 0.67
C GLY A 172 -23.31 12.11 1.67
N VAL A 173 -23.32 11.27 2.71
CA VAL A 173 -24.40 11.18 3.71
C VAL A 173 -24.03 11.92 5.00
N ILE A 174 -22.73 12.04 5.31
CA ILE A 174 -22.25 12.68 6.54
C ILE A 174 -22.00 14.18 6.27
N PRO A 175 -22.70 15.10 6.96
CA PRO A 175 -22.47 16.53 6.81
C PRO A 175 -21.00 16.90 7.12
N GLY A 176 -20.36 17.66 6.22
CA GLY A 176 -18.97 18.10 6.36
C GLY A 176 -17.90 17.05 6.02
N ALA A 177 -18.27 15.80 5.70
CA ALA A 177 -17.29 14.78 5.33
C ALA A 177 -16.65 15.05 3.96
N VAL A 178 -17.40 15.62 3.01
CA VAL A 178 -16.88 16.03 1.69
C VAL A 178 -15.78 17.08 1.86
N ASP A 179 -16.05 18.13 2.65
CA ASP A 179 -15.11 19.23 2.88
C ASP A 179 -13.86 18.75 3.60
N PHE A 180 -14.01 17.86 4.58
CA PHE A 180 -12.88 17.22 5.26
C PHE A 180 -12.00 16.43 4.29
N VAL A 181 -12.60 15.56 3.46
CA VAL A 181 -11.86 14.74 2.49
C VAL A 181 -11.19 15.63 1.43
N ALA A 182 -11.88 16.65 0.94
CA ALA A 182 -11.31 17.63 0.01
C ALA A 182 -10.11 18.34 0.62
N THR A 183 -10.21 18.77 1.88
CA THR A 183 -9.10 19.41 2.61
C THR A 183 -7.90 18.48 2.76
N VAL A 184 -8.14 17.20 3.12
CA VAL A 184 -7.06 16.21 3.24
C VAL A 184 -6.38 15.98 1.89
N VAL A 185 -7.15 15.82 0.81
CA VAL A 185 -6.60 15.67 -0.55
C VAL A 185 -5.80 16.91 -0.95
N GLU A 186 -6.31 18.11 -0.65
CA GLU A 186 -5.63 19.36 -0.95
C GLU A 186 -4.30 19.50 -0.19
N MET A 187 -4.25 19.10 1.09
CA MET A 187 -3.00 19.07 1.86
C MET A 187 -1.94 18.12 1.26
N PHE A 188 -2.36 17.05 0.59
CA PHE A 188 -1.43 16.13 -0.08
C PHE A 188 -0.87 16.74 -1.38
N ILE A 189 -1.73 17.41 -2.16
CA ILE A 189 -1.40 17.95 -3.50
C ILE A 189 -0.68 19.30 -3.42
N ASN A 190 -1.18 20.20 -2.59
CA ASN A 190 -0.82 21.60 -2.64
C ASN A 190 0.46 21.89 -1.82
N PRO A 191 1.54 22.43 -2.45
CA PRO A 191 2.80 22.72 -1.78
C PRO A 191 2.71 23.92 -0.81
N PHE A 192 1.68 24.76 -0.91
CA PHE A 192 1.48 25.94 -0.05
C PHE A 192 1.14 25.57 1.40
N TYR A 193 0.65 24.36 1.65
CA TYR A 193 0.52 23.84 3.02
C TYR A 193 1.90 23.58 3.63
N ASN A 194 1.99 23.63 4.96
CA ASN A 194 3.24 23.35 5.67
C ASN A 194 3.66 21.88 5.45
N GLN A 195 4.53 21.67 4.47
CA GLN A 195 4.98 20.35 4.04
C GLN A 195 5.69 19.59 5.17
N GLY A 196 6.34 20.30 6.10
CA GLY A 196 6.95 19.69 7.28
C GLY A 196 5.92 19.00 8.17
N ILE A 197 4.75 19.62 8.37
CA ILE A 197 3.65 19.03 9.14
C ILE A 197 3.08 17.80 8.41
N VAL A 198 2.84 17.90 7.10
CA VAL A 198 2.32 16.77 6.30
C VAL A 198 3.25 15.55 6.38
N TRP A 199 4.55 15.75 6.21
CA TRP A 199 5.55 14.68 6.35
C TRP A 199 5.60 14.11 7.77
N ALA A 200 5.58 14.97 8.79
CA ALA A 200 5.55 14.53 10.18
C ALA A 200 4.29 13.71 10.50
N SER A 201 3.13 14.08 9.97
CA SER A 201 1.87 13.34 10.12
C SER A 201 1.95 11.96 9.45
N ILE A 202 2.52 11.86 8.24
CA ILE A 202 2.70 10.58 7.54
C ILE A 202 3.65 9.67 8.31
N LEU A 203 4.80 10.19 8.77
CA LEU A 203 5.75 9.42 9.58
C LEU A 203 5.15 9.00 10.92
N GLY A 204 4.37 9.88 11.56
CA GLY A 204 3.62 9.55 12.78
C GLY A 204 2.60 8.43 12.55
N PHE A 205 1.87 8.47 11.44
CA PHE A 205 0.93 7.41 11.06
C PHE A 205 1.64 6.07 10.85
N ILE A 206 2.77 6.06 10.13
CA ILE A 206 3.59 4.86 9.96
C ILE A 206 4.09 4.35 11.31
N ALA A 207 4.61 5.23 12.17
CA ALA A 207 5.11 4.85 13.48
C ALA A 207 4.01 4.19 14.33
N ILE A 208 2.81 4.77 14.36
CA ILE A 208 1.65 4.19 15.05
C ILE A 208 1.31 2.82 14.46
N GLY A 209 1.24 2.70 13.12
CA GLY A 209 0.98 1.43 12.44
C GLY A 209 2.01 0.35 12.81
N VAL A 210 3.30 0.69 12.78
CA VAL A 210 4.39 -0.22 13.17
C VAL A 210 4.30 -0.59 14.65
N ILE A 211 3.97 0.36 15.53
CA ILE A 211 3.79 0.10 16.97
C ILE A 211 2.63 -0.88 17.18
N ILE A 212 1.44 -0.61 16.63
CA ILE A 212 0.28 -1.51 16.73
C ILE A 212 0.69 -2.90 16.25
N ASN A 213 1.30 -2.98 15.08
CA ASN A 213 1.71 -4.25 14.48
C ASN A 213 2.75 -4.99 15.36
N TRP A 214 3.74 -4.28 15.90
CA TRP A 214 4.69 -4.84 16.86
C TRP A 214 4.01 -5.37 18.12
N TYR A 215 3.08 -4.61 18.71
CA TYR A 215 2.32 -5.04 19.89
C TYR A 215 1.47 -6.28 19.61
N THR A 216 0.90 -6.37 18.41
CA THR A 216 0.08 -7.50 18.01
C THR A 216 0.93 -8.75 17.75
N PHE A 217 2.10 -8.59 17.11
CA PHE A 217 2.98 -9.73 16.82
C PHE A 217 3.87 -10.17 17.99
N ARG A 218 4.18 -9.29 18.96
CA ARG A 218 5.00 -9.66 20.14
C ARG A 218 4.29 -10.63 21.11
N LYS A 219 2.95 -10.58 21.17
CA LYS A 219 2.14 -11.38 22.12
C LYS A 219 1.78 -12.77 21.63
N LEU A 220 2.20 -13.13 20.42
CA LEU A 220 1.91 -14.43 19.82
C LEU A 220 2.87 -15.49 20.38
N ALA A 221 2.57 -16.03 21.56
CA ALA A 221 3.20 -17.27 22.03
C ALA A 221 2.98 -18.36 20.98
N VAL A 222 4.06 -18.81 20.34
CA VAL A 222 4.06 -20.11 19.68
C VAL A 222 3.91 -21.05 20.84
N ASN A 223 2.85 -21.86 20.88
CA ASN A 223 2.76 -22.90 21.88
C ASN A 223 4.04 -23.74 21.72
N THR A 224 5.00 -23.51 22.61
CA THR A 224 6.19 -24.31 22.78
C THR A 224 5.70 -25.58 23.45
N ASN A 225 5.21 -26.51 22.65
CA ASN A 225 5.05 -27.92 23.00
C ASN A 225 5.19 -28.69 21.70
N LEU A 226 6.44 -28.80 21.25
CA LEU A 226 6.95 -29.95 20.52
C LEU A 226 7.85 -30.70 21.51
#